data_AF-A0A7W7CBM4-F1
#
_entry.id   AF-A0A7W7CBM4-F1
#
_cell.length_a   1.000
_cell.length_b   1.000
_cell.length_c   1.000
_cell.angle_alpha   90.00
_cell.angle_beta   90.00
_cell.angle_gamma   90.00
#
_symmetry.space_group_name_H-M   'P 1'
#
loop_
_entity.id
_entity.type
_entity.pdbx_description
1 polymer ?
#
loop_
_entity_poly.entity_id
_entity_poly.type
_entity_poly.pdbx_seq_one_letter_code
_entity_poly.pdbx_strand_id
1 'polypeptide(L)'
;MDVLTYARVLEVCARLAGRLSDDTLDAIRTHYHAGEPDLADATLLLTLAYHEVGITEEERDLIRSALPDPDSQDLAAVPAVATIPPPRHHFTPTAPAAAPDPAPSDTLLATEAAHHNALALSRTWRDPLPGVRDSGTWIYVLRLPPTTDPLHAYAALSSQLWAVLRETWPLEVLVEGIPNPPYQTAALSAATQIWPPAPA
;
A
#
# COMPACT_ATOMS: atom_id res chain seq x y z
N MET A 1 10.43 -18.42 -3.96
CA MET A 1 10.52 -17.03 -4.48
C MET A 1 11.66 -16.34 -3.77
N ASP A 2 12.48 -15.55 -4.47
CA ASP A 2 13.62 -14.87 -3.84
C ASP A 2 13.19 -13.54 -3.16
N VAL A 3 14.02 -13.05 -2.24
CA VAL A 3 13.77 -11.82 -1.44
C VAL A 3 13.72 -10.56 -2.32
N LEU A 4 14.40 -10.56 -3.47
CA LEU A 4 14.46 -9.46 -4.42
C LEU A 4 13.13 -9.26 -5.15
N THR A 5 12.47 -10.36 -5.57
CA THR A 5 11.14 -10.32 -6.16
C THR A 5 10.13 -9.70 -5.20
N TYR A 6 10.15 -10.10 -3.92
CA TYR A 6 9.24 -9.55 -2.92
C TYR A 6 9.42 -8.05 -2.68
N ALA A 7 10.67 -7.59 -2.59
CA ALA A 7 10.96 -6.16 -2.45
C ALA A 7 10.42 -5.34 -3.64
N ARG A 8 10.58 -5.87 -4.86
CA ARG A 8 10.08 -5.23 -6.09
C ARG A 8 8.56 -5.14 -6.12
N VAL A 9 7.86 -6.18 -5.69
CA VAL A 9 6.38 -6.19 -5.64
C VAL A 9 5.86 -5.13 -4.70
N LEU A 10 6.44 -5.02 -3.51
CA LEU A 10 6.05 -3.99 -2.56
C LEU A 10 6.33 -2.60 -3.10
N GLU A 11 7.45 -2.42 -3.79
CA GLU A 11 7.76 -1.16 -4.46
C GLU A 11 6.74 -0.84 -5.57
N VAL A 12 6.36 -1.81 -6.40
CA VAL A 12 5.31 -1.65 -7.42
C VAL A 12 3.99 -1.25 -6.76
N CYS A 13 3.56 -1.97 -5.73
CA CYS A 13 2.33 -1.67 -5.02
C CYS A 13 2.37 -0.28 -4.37
N ALA A 14 3.50 0.11 -3.77
CA ALA A 14 3.66 1.42 -3.18
C ALA A 14 3.58 2.53 -4.23
N ARG A 15 4.23 2.37 -5.39
CA ARG A 15 4.15 3.34 -6.48
C ARG A 15 2.74 3.46 -7.03
N LEU A 16 2.00 2.35 -7.14
CA LEU A 16 0.64 2.32 -7.67
C LEU A 16 -0.44 2.69 -6.65
N ALA A 17 -0.07 2.93 -5.38
CA ALA A 17 -0.99 3.38 -4.35
C ALA A 17 -1.68 4.70 -4.73
N GLY A 18 -3.01 4.73 -4.59
CA GLY A 18 -3.86 5.84 -5.01
C GLY A 18 -4.09 5.95 -6.52
N ARG A 19 -3.50 5.07 -7.34
CA ARG A 19 -3.83 4.86 -8.76
C ARG A 19 -4.64 3.57 -8.98
N LEU A 20 -4.30 2.53 -8.23
CA LEU A 20 -5.11 1.31 -8.11
C LEU A 20 -5.99 1.38 -6.85
N SER A 21 -7.07 0.61 -6.86
CA SER A 21 -7.94 0.46 -5.68
C SER A 21 -7.20 -0.28 -4.56
N ASP A 22 -7.58 0.01 -3.31
CA ASP A 22 -6.96 -0.66 -2.15
C ASP A 22 -7.18 -2.17 -2.20
N ASP A 23 -8.38 -2.62 -2.59
CA ASP A 23 -8.71 -4.05 -2.72
C ASP A 23 -7.81 -4.75 -3.76
N THR A 24 -7.51 -4.08 -4.88
CA THR A 24 -6.57 -4.61 -5.87
C THR A 24 -5.17 -4.75 -5.27
N LEU A 25 -4.68 -3.71 -4.61
CA LEU A 25 -3.33 -3.71 -4.03
C LEU A 25 -3.22 -4.74 -2.90
N ASP A 26 -4.28 -4.90 -2.10
CA ASP A 26 -4.38 -5.93 -1.07
C ASP A 26 -4.36 -7.34 -1.65
N ALA A 27 -5.14 -7.59 -2.71
CA ALA A 27 -5.15 -8.86 -3.41
C ALA A 27 -3.75 -9.22 -3.96
N ILE A 28 -3.09 -8.28 -4.63
CA ILE A 28 -1.72 -8.50 -5.18
C ILE A 28 -0.74 -8.87 -4.06
N ARG A 29 -0.70 -8.09 -2.97
CA ARG A 29 0.20 -8.36 -1.84
C ARG A 29 -0.12 -9.71 -1.19
N THR A 30 -1.40 -10.05 -1.04
CA THR A 30 -1.85 -11.31 -0.46
C THR A 30 -1.48 -12.51 -1.32
N HIS A 31 -1.70 -12.46 -2.64
CA HIS A 31 -1.30 -13.53 -3.56
C HIS A 31 0.21 -13.75 -3.54
N TYR A 32 1.00 -12.68 -3.54
CA TYR A 32 2.45 -12.80 -3.39
C TYR A 32 2.84 -13.44 -2.05
N HIS A 33 2.24 -13.01 -0.95
CA HIS A 33 2.48 -13.60 0.37
C HIS A 33 2.10 -15.08 0.43
N ALA A 34 1.01 -15.48 -0.24
CA ALA A 34 0.55 -16.86 -0.34
C ALA A 34 1.42 -17.73 -1.26
N GLY A 35 2.41 -17.16 -1.95
CA GLY A 35 3.26 -17.88 -2.89
C GLY A 35 2.60 -18.10 -4.24
N GLU A 36 1.66 -17.25 -4.64
CA GLU A 36 0.90 -17.28 -5.89
C GLU A 36 1.28 -16.10 -6.83
N PRO A 37 2.57 -15.97 -7.25
CA PRO A 37 3.02 -14.84 -8.05
C PRO A 37 2.31 -14.73 -9.40
N ASP A 38 2.02 -15.87 -10.05
CA ASP A 38 1.35 -15.88 -11.36
C ASP A 38 -0.04 -15.23 -11.29
N LEU A 39 -0.77 -15.47 -10.18
CA LEU A 39 -2.09 -14.88 -9.96
C LEU A 39 -1.98 -13.40 -9.61
N ALA A 40 -0.97 -13.02 -8.83
CA ALA A 40 -0.70 -11.63 -8.49
C ALA A 40 -0.34 -10.80 -9.73
N ASP A 41 0.52 -11.32 -10.60
CA ASP A 41 0.96 -10.68 -11.83
C ASP A 41 -0.18 -10.54 -12.83
N ALA A 42 -0.96 -11.60 -13.04
CA ALA A 42 -2.16 -11.55 -13.87
C ALA A 42 -3.16 -10.50 -13.34
N THR A 43 -3.37 -10.46 -12.02
CA THR A 43 -4.26 -9.48 -11.40
C THR A 43 -3.75 -8.04 -11.60
N LEU A 44 -2.46 -7.81 -11.40
CA LEU A 44 -1.82 -6.51 -11.60
C LEU A 44 -1.97 -6.03 -13.05
N LEU A 45 -1.51 -6.82 -14.02
CA LEU A 45 -1.48 -6.42 -15.42
C LEU A 45 -2.88 -6.25 -16.00
N LEU A 46 -3.79 -7.19 -15.68
CA LEU A 46 -5.19 -7.09 -16.09
C LEU A 46 -5.84 -5.82 -15.53
N THR A 47 -5.64 -5.51 -14.25
CA THR A 47 -6.25 -4.34 -13.61
C THR A 47 -5.68 -3.04 -14.20
N LEU A 48 -4.36 -2.97 -14.41
CA LEU A 48 -3.72 -1.81 -15.04
C LEU A 48 -4.28 -1.56 -16.45
N ALA A 49 -4.40 -2.60 -17.28
CA ALA A 49 -4.94 -2.48 -18.62
C ALA A 49 -6.44 -2.14 -18.63
N TYR A 50 -7.24 -2.86 -17.83
CA TYR A 50 -8.70 -2.71 -17.80
C TYR A 50 -9.16 -1.35 -17.27
N HIS A 51 -8.45 -0.79 -16.27
CA HIS A 51 -8.76 0.51 -15.69
C HIS A 51 -7.97 1.66 -16.34
N GLU A 52 -7.24 1.38 -17.42
CA GLU A 52 -6.40 2.36 -18.14
C GLU A 52 -5.44 3.11 -17.22
N VAL A 53 -4.87 2.41 -16.23
CA VAL A 53 -3.93 2.99 -15.28
C VAL A 53 -2.54 3.03 -15.90
N GLY A 54 -2.10 4.24 -16.25
CA GLY A 54 -0.79 4.47 -16.84
C GLY A 54 0.36 4.25 -15.86
N ILE A 55 1.44 3.64 -16.39
CA ILE A 55 2.72 3.46 -15.68
C ILE A 55 3.84 4.22 -16.38
N THR A 56 4.84 4.69 -15.62
CA THR A 56 6.06 5.29 -16.19
C THR A 56 6.99 4.21 -16.75
N GLU A 57 8.04 4.61 -17.47
CA GLU A 57 9.04 3.65 -17.95
C GLU A 57 9.77 2.98 -16.79
N GLU A 58 10.07 3.71 -15.71
CA GLU A 58 10.72 3.13 -14.52
C GLU A 58 9.82 2.11 -13.81
N GLU A 59 8.51 2.35 -13.79
CA GLU A 59 7.53 1.41 -13.24
C GLU A 59 7.38 0.18 -14.13
N ARG A 60 7.39 0.38 -15.45
CA ARG A 60 7.40 -0.71 -16.43
C ARG A 60 8.63 -1.57 -16.29
N ASP A 61 9.82 -0.98 -16.15
CA ASP A 61 11.07 -1.69 -15.94
C ASP A 61 11.05 -2.49 -14.62
N LEU A 62 10.51 -1.89 -13.57
CA LEU A 62 10.37 -2.55 -12.27
C LEU A 62 9.44 -3.77 -12.38
N ILE A 63 8.26 -3.62 -12.97
CA ILE A 63 7.31 -4.72 -13.21
C ILE A 63 7.97 -5.78 -14.09
N ARG A 64 8.57 -5.39 -15.21
CA ARG A 64 9.28 -6.29 -16.14
C ARG A 64 10.31 -7.17 -15.43
N SER A 65 11.04 -6.60 -14.47
CA SER A 65 12.06 -7.32 -13.70
C SER A 65 11.49 -8.32 -12.67
N ALA A 66 10.20 -8.23 -12.35
CA ALA A 66 9.51 -9.13 -11.44
C ALA A 66 8.74 -10.25 -12.17
N LEU A 67 8.34 -10.03 -13.43
CA LEU A 67 7.59 -10.99 -14.22
C LEU A 67 8.45 -12.20 -14.66
N PRO A 68 7.85 -13.41 -14.75
CA PRO A 68 8.48 -14.56 -15.38
C PRO A 68 8.76 -14.36 -16.88
N ASP A 69 7.85 -13.67 -17.58
CA ASP A 69 7.99 -13.26 -18.99
C ASP A 69 8.10 -11.73 -19.08
N PRO A 70 9.32 -11.18 -19.28
CA PRO A 70 9.53 -9.74 -19.35
C PRO A 70 8.97 -9.10 -20.63
N ASP A 71 8.71 -9.87 -21.68
CA ASP A 71 8.22 -9.38 -22.97
C ASP A 71 6.73 -9.70 -23.19
N SER A 72 6.00 -9.96 -22.09
CA SER A 72 4.60 -10.35 -22.14
C SER A 72 3.72 -9.31 -22.86
N GLN A 73 2.77 -9.80 -23.65
CA GLN A 73 1.80 -8.94 -24.33
C GLN A 73 0.89 -8.20 -23.35
N ASP A 74 0.65 -8.79 -22.17
CA ASP A 74 -0.14 -8.17 -21.10
C ASP A 74 0.55 -6.92 -20.55
N LEU A 75 1.88 -6.97 -20.33
CA LEU A 75 2.63 -5.77 -19.95
C LEU A 75 2.64 -4.73 -21.08
N ALA A 76 2.79 -5.17 -22.34
CA ALA A 76 2.75 -4.27 -23.49
C ALA A 76 1.41 -3.55 -23.67
N ALA A 77 0.29 -4.14 -23.20
CA ALA A 77 -1.04 -3.55 -23.25
C ALA A 77 -1.28 -2.46 -22.19
N VAL A 78 -0.43 -2.36 -21.15
CA VAL A 78 -0.57 -1.34 -20.11
C VAL A 78 -0.22 0.06 -20.68
N PRO A 79 -1.07 1.08 -20.49
CA PRO A 79 -0.80 2.44 -20.96
C PRO A 79 0.50 3.02 -20.37
N ALA A 80 1.22 3.81 -21.17
CA ALA A 80 2.41 4.53 -20.71
C ALA A 80 2.06 5.99 -20.37
N VAL A 81 2.67 6.51 -19.31
CA VAL A 81 2.63 7.94 -18.95
C VAL A 81 4.05 8.48 -18.78
N ALA A 82 4.26 9.74 -19.14
CA ALA A 82 5.58 10.36 -19.08
C ALA A 82 6.03 10.64 -17.64
N THR A 83 5.10 10.92 -16.73
CA THR A 83 5.38 11.23 -15.33
C THR A 83 4.33 10.62 -14.42
N ILE A 84 4.71 10.36 -13.17
CA ILE A 84 3.79 9.87 -12.14
C ILE A 84 2.69 10.93 -11.92
N PRO A 85 1.40 10.57 -12.10
CA PRO A 85 0.31 11.48 -11.81
C PRO A 85 0.30 11.90 -10.32
N PRO A 86 -0.12 13.14 -10.01
CA PRO A 86 -0.28 13.54 -8.61
C PRO A 86 -1.33 12.67 -7.91
N PRO A 87 -1.21 12.44 -6.58
CA PRO A 87 -2.21 11.70 -5.82
C PRO A 87 -3.60 12.30 -6.01
N ARG A 88 -4.59 11.44 -6.29
CA ARG A 88 -5.98 11.86 -6.50
C ARG A 88 -6.79 11.92 -5.20
N HIS A 89 -6.11 12.17 -4.08
CA HIS A 89 -6.69 12.13 -2.75
C HIS A 89 -6.14 13.28 -1.90
N HIS A 90 -6.94 13.75 -0.95
CA HIS A 90 -6.51 14.61 0.14
C HIS A 90 -6.28 13.77 1.39
N PHE A 91 -5.25 14.12 2.16
CA PHE A 91 -4.96 13.50 3.44
C PHE A 91 -5.11 14.52 4.56
N THR A 92 -5.73 14.11 5.65
CA THR A 92 -5.97 14.96 6.82
C THR A 92 -5.78 14.16 8.12
N PRO A 93 -5.39 14.79 9.23
CA PRO A 93 -5.19 14.07 10.49
C PRO A 93 -6.52 13.60 11.12
N THR A 94 -7.63 14.24 10.75
CA THR A 94 -8.96 14.03 11.36
C THR A 94 -9.99 13.73 10.29
N ALA A 95 -10.76 12.66 10.49
CA ALA A 95 -11.89 12.34 9.65
C ALA A 95 -13.11 13.22 9.95
N PRO A 96 -14.11 13.28 9.03
CA PRO A 96 -15.42 13.85 9.31
C PRO A 96 -16.11 13.18 10.51
N ALA A 97 -17.01 13.90 11.18
CA ALA A 97 -17.70 13.39 12.38
C ALA A 97 -18.52 12.11 12.17
N ALA A 98 -18.91 11.81 10.93
CA ALA A 98 -19.66 10.60 10.56
C ALA A 98 -18.75 9.41 10.20
N ALA A 99 -17.43 9.58 10.20
CA ALA A 99 -16.50 8.50 9.89
C ALA A 99 -16.50 7.44 11.01
N PRO A 100 -16.21 6.17 10.68
CA PRO A 100 -16.03 5.11 11.67
C PRO A 100 -14.97 5.48 12.72
N ASP A 101 -15.19 5.06 13.97
CA ASP A 101 -14.24 5.27 15.06
C ASP A 101 -13.00 4.38 14.89
N PRO A 102 -11.79 4.97 14.76
CA PRO A 102 -10.56 4.21 14.57
C PRO A 102 -9.93 3.63 15.82
N ALA A 103 -10.47 3.91 17.02
CA ALA A 103 -9.85 3.51 18.28
C ALA A 103 -9.60 1.98 18.44
N PRO A 104 -10.52 1.08 18.02
CA PRO A 104 -10.26 -0.36 18.10
C PRO A 104 -9.06 -0.79 17.27
N SER A 105 -8.95 -0.28 16.04
CA SER A 105 -7.91 -0.65 15.08
C SER A 105 -6.59 0.00 15.42
N ASP A 106 -6.59 1.22 15.95
CA ASP A 106 -5.40 1.84 16.55
C ASP A 106 -4.79 0.94 17.62
N THR A 107 -5.62 0.45 18.53
CA THR A 107 -5.16 -0.38 19.66
C THR A 107 -4.59 -1.71 19.17
N LEU A 108 -5.29 -2.35 18.25
CA LEU A 108 -4.85 -3.61 17.64
C LEU A 108 -3.55 -3.42 16.87
N LEU A 109 -3.50 -2.47 15.94
CA LEU A 109 -2.35 -2.24 15.09
C LEU A 109 -1.14 -1.70 15.86
N ALA A 110 -1.32 -0.89 16.92
CA ALA A 110 -0.22 -0.46 17.78
C ALA A 110 0.43 -1.64 18.51
N THR A 111 -0.38 -2.62 18.91
CA THR A 111 0.09 -3.86 19.54
C THR A 111 0.90 -4.68 18.54
N GLU A 112 0.38 -4.88 17.32
CA GLU A 112 1.08 -5.60 16.26
C GLU A 112 2.35 -4.87 15.78
N ALA A 113 2.32 -3.55 15.66
CA ALA A 113 3.49 -2.75 15.31
C ALA A 113 4.67 -3.02 16.26
N ALA A 114 4.39 -3.15 17.58
CA ALA A 114 5.40 -3.51 18.57
C ALA A 114 5.96 -4.93 18.35
N HIS A 115 5.11 -5.92 18.03
CA HIS A 115 5.55 -7.30 17.74
C HIS A 115 6.45 -7.39 16.50
N HIS A 116 6.23 -6.51 15.52
CA HIS A 116 6.99 -6.49 14.27
C HIS A 116 8.22 -5.57 14.31
N ASN A 117 8.63 -5.10 15.49
CA ASN A 117 9.75 -4.15 15.66
C ASN A 117 9.62 -2.92 14.75
N ALA A 118 8.40 -2.40 14.60
CA ALA A 118 8.18 -1.20 13.83
C ALA A 118 8.89 0.01 14.49
N LEU A 119 9.19 1.01 13.68
CA LEU A 119 9.71 2.29 14.13
C LEU A 119 8.58 3.24 14.54
N ALA A 120 7.48 3.20 13.79
CA ALA A 120 6.30 4.00 14.05
C ALA A 120 5.06 3.43 13.33
N LEU A 121 3.89 3.70 13.88
CA LEU A 121 2.59 3.55 13.24
C LEU A 121 1.90 4.90 13.27
N SER A 122 1.43 5.37 12.11
CA SER A 122 0.67 6.61 11.98
C SER A 122 -0.65 6.36 11.27
N ARG A 123 -1.64 7.23 11.50
CA ARG A 123 -2.95 7.17 10.85
C ARG A 123 -3.31 8.51 10.23
N THR A 124 -3.91 8.48 9.04
CA THR A 124 -4.48 9.66 8.37
C THR A 124 -5.84 9.31 7.76
N TRP A 125 -6.70 10.30 7.60
CA TRP A 125 -7.93 10.18 6.82
C TRP A 125 -7.64 10.53 5.36
N ARG A 126 -7.96 9.61 4.45
CA ARG A 126 -7.91 9.82 3.00
C ARG A 126 -9.30 10.18 2.49
N ASP A 127 -9.40 11.31 1.80
CA ASP A 127 -10.62 11.74 1.11
C ASP A 127 -10.38 11.77 -0.41
N PRO A 128 -11.18 11.08 -1.22
CA PRO A 128 -11.06 11.11 -2.68
C PRO A 128 -11.32 12.50 -3.27
N LEU A 129 -10.55 12.88 -4.29
CA LEU A 129 -10.87 14.04 -5.13
C LEU A 129 -12.16 13.80 -5.93
N PRO A 130 -12.85 14.88 -6.37
CA PRO A 130 -13.99 14.76 -7.27
C PRO A 130 -13.68 13.87 -8.49
N GLY A 131 -14.56 12.88 -8.75
CA GLY A 131 -14.42 11.94 -9.86
C GLY A 131 -13.55 10.71 -9.58
N VAL A 132 -13.08 10.51 -8.35
CA VAL A 132 -12.57 9.23 -7.86
C VAL A 132 -13.74 8.44 -7.26
N ARG A 133 -13.81 7.13 -7.52
CA ARG A 133 -14.95 6.26 -7.12
C ARG A 133 -14.83 5.68 -5.71
N ASP A 134 -13.79 6.04 -4.99
CA ASP A 134 -13.53 5.57 -3.63
C ASP A 134 -14.42 6.33 -2.63
N SER A 135 -14.52 5.80 -1.42
CA SER A 135 -15.05 6.52 -0.27
C SER A 135 -13.91 7.01 0.63
N GLY A 136 -14.17 8.04 1.43
CA GLY A 136 -13.23 8.43 2.47
C GLY A 136 -12.96 7.28 3.44
N THR A 137 -11.69 7.07 3.82
CA THR A 137 -11.27 5.96 4.69
C THR A 137 -10.08 6.35 5.56
N TRP A 138 -9.93 5.64 6.68
CA TRP A 138 -8.68 5.66 7.45
C TRP A 138 -7.59 4.90 6.72
N ILE A 139 -6.36 5.40 6.79
CA ILE A 139 -5.16 4.76 6.27
C ILE A 139 -4.11 4.73 7.36
N TYR A 140 -3.49 3.57 7.50
CA TYR A 140 -2.37 3.35 8.40
C TYR A 140 -1.07 3.34 7.62
N VAL A 141 -0.04 3.96 8.20
CA VAL A 141 1.31 3.98 7.66
C VAL A 141 2.25 3.39 8.71
N LEU A 142 2.73 2.19 8.46
CA LEU A 142 3.70 1.48 9.30
C LEU A 142 5.10 1.77 8.76
N ARG A 143 5.99 2.25 9.64
CA ARG A 143 7.42 2.43 9.32
C ARG A 143 8.22 1.32 9.97
N LEU A 144 9.08 0.67 9.21
CA LEU A 144 9.91 -0.46 9.62
C LEU A 144 11.40 -0.17 9.46
N PRO A 145 12.27 -0.79 10.27
CA PRO A 145 13.71 -0.75 10.03
C PRO A 145 14.07 -1.60 8.78
N PRO A 146 15.26 -1.40 8.17
CA PRO A 146 15.69 -2.14 6.98
C PRO A 146 15.81 -3.66 7.16
N THR A 147 15.83 -4.13 8.41
CA THR A 147 16.03 -5.53 8.78
C THR A 147 14.71 -6.32 8.88
N THR A 148 13.57 -5.64 8.88
CA THR A 148 12.25 -6.31 9.01
C THR A 148 11.70 -6.62 7.62
N ASP A 149 11.08 -7.79 7.46
CA ASP A 149 10.35 -8.16 6.25
C ASP A 149 9.04 -7.34 6.14
N PRO A 150 8.95 -6.39 5.19
CA PRO A 150 7.78 -5.54 5.04
C PRO A 150 6.54 -6.28 4.54
N LEU A 151 6.69 -7.37 3.76
CA LEU A 151 5.54 -8.13 3.25
C LEU A 151 4.92 -8.96 4.35
N HIS A 152 5.77 -9.59 5.17
CA HIS A 152 5.29 -10.34 6.33
C HIS A 152 4.57 -9.42 7.33
N ALA A 153 5.14 -8.25 7.62
CA ALA A 153 4.48 -7.26 8.48
C ALA A 153 3.14 -6.79 7.91
N TYR A 154 3.09 -6.47 6.61
CA TYR A 154 1.83 -6.12 5.92
C TYR A 154 0.77 -7.22 6.11
N ALA A 155 1.12 -8.47 5.76
CA ALA A 155 0.21 -9.60 5.78
C ALA A 155 -0.29 -9.91 7.20
N ALA A 156 0.59 -9.82 8.20
CA ALA A 156 0.23 -10.02 9.60
C ALA A 156 -0.77 -8.98 10.09
N LEU A 157 -0.48 -7.68 9.91
CA LEU A 157 -1.33 -6.60 10.40
C LEU A 157 -2.69 -6.56 9.68
N SER A 158 -2.71 -6.70 8.36
CA SER A 158 -3.95 -6.75 7.56
C SER A 158 -4.82 -7.96 7.95
N SER A 159 -4.21 -9.14 8.14
CA SER A 159 -4.92 -10.33 8.59
C SER A 159 -5.51 -10.15 9.99
N GLN A 160 -4.81 -9.48 10.92
CA GLN A 160 -5.33 -9.22 12.26
C GLN A 160 -6.53 -8.27 12.24
N LEU A 161 -6.48 -7.19 11.45
CA LEU A 161 -7.63 -6.29 11.26
C LEU A 161 -8.86 -7.06 10.80
N TRP A 162 -8.70 -7.91 9.79
CA TRP A 162 -9.81 -8.70 9.29
C TRP A 162 -10.29 -9.76 10.29
N ALA A 163 -9.38 -10.50 10.92
CA ALA A 163 -9.72 -11.60 11.82
C ALA A 163 -10.42 -11.13 13.10
N VAL A 164 -9.97 -10.00 13.65
CA VAL A 164 -10.46 -9.47 14.94
C VAL A 164 -11.61 -8.49 14.75
N LEU A 165 -11.49 -7.55 13.80
CA LEU A 165 -12.40 -6.42 13.65
C LEU A 165 -13.27 -6.47 12.38
N ARG A 166 -12.97 -7.38 11.44
CA ARG A 166 -13.62 -7.44 10.11
C ARG A 166 -13.44 -6.15 9.31
N GLU A 167 -12.31 -5.49 9.52
CA GLU A 167 -11.95 -4.26 8.82
C GLU A 167 -10.90 -4.51 7.73
N THR A 168 -10.97 -3.69 6.69
CA THR A 168 -10.07 -3.73 5.52
C THR A 168 -9.42 -2.37 5.29
N TRP A 169 -9.16 -1.62 6.36
CA TRP A 169 -8.55 -0.30 6.24
C TRP A 169 -7.16 -0.38 5.59
N PRO A 170 -6.87 0.48 4.59
CA PRO A 170 -5.60 0.44 3.88
C PRO A 170 -4.39 0.59 4.82
N LEU A 171 -3.38 -0.24 4.56
CA LEU A 171 -2.11 -0.25 5.28
C LEU A 171 -0.96 -0.04 4.30
N GLU A 172 -0.21 1.04 4.48
CA GLU A 172 1.03 1.30 3.78
C GLU A 172 2.20 0.89 4.67
N VAL A 173 3.15 0.12 4.12
CA VAL A 173 4.36 -0.29 4.83
C VAL A 173 5.58 0.37 4.19
N LEU A 174 6.30 1.14 4.98
CA LEU A 174 7.47 1.91 4.57
C LEU A 174 8.71 1.38 5.28
N VAL A 175 9.82 1.25 4.54
CA VAL A 175 11.10 0.83 5.09
C VAL A 175 12.03 2.04 5.21
N GLU A 176 12.65 2.22 6.37
CA GLU A 176 13.60 3.31 6.61
C GLU A 176 14.75 3.28 5.59
N GLY A 177 15.14 4.46 5.11
CA GLY A 177 16.20 4.61 4.10
C GLY A 177 15.74 4.39 2.66
N ILE A 178 14.52 3.91 2.43
CA ILE A 178 13.93 3.82 1.08
C ILE A 178 13.10 5.08 0.80
N PRO A 179 13.30 5.78 -0.34
CA PRO A 179 12.47 6.92 -0.73
C PRO A 179 11.00 6.53 -0.87
N ASN A 180 10.11 7.34 -0.30
CA ASN A 180 8.67 7.12 -0.37
C ASN A 180 8.10 7.67 -1.69
N PRO A 181 7.17 6.94 -2.35
CA PRO A 181 6.42 7.50 -3.46
C PRO A 181 5.54 8.69 -3.02
N PRO A 182 5.02 9.49 -3.97
CA PRO A 182 4.24 10.70 -3.66
C PRO A 182 3.02 10.46 -2.77
N TYR A 183 2.32 9.34 -2.97
CA TYR A 183 1.15 8.97 -2.19
C TYR A 183 1.47 8.79 -0.70
N GLN A 184 2.47 7.95 -0.39
CA GLN A 184 2.87 7.68 1.00
C GLN A 184 3.53 8.91 1.64
N THR A 185 4.24 9.72 0.86
CA THR A 185 4.77 11.00 1.33
C THR A 185 3.63 11.93 1.77
N ALA A 186 2.58 12.08 0.96
CA ALA A 186 1.42 12.89 1.30
C ALA A 186 0.64 12.35 2.50
N ALA A 187 0.42 11.03 2.55
CA ALA A 187 -0.24 10.36 3.66
C ALA A 187 0.51 10.56 4.99
N LEU A 188 1.82 10.29 5.00
CA LEU A 188 2.65 10.43 6.20
C LEU A 188 2.75 11.88 6.68
N SER A 189 2.83 12.84 5.75
CA SER A 189 2.91 14.27 6.09
C SER A 189 1.66 14.81 6.79
N ALA A 190 0.50 14.18 6.56
CA ALA A 190 -0.77 14.55 7.18
C ALA A 190 -1.18 13.63 8.34
N ALA A 191 -0.37 12.62 8.67
CA ALA A 191 -0.74 11.59 9.63
C ALA A 191 -0.52 12.03 11.08
N THR A 192 -1.35 11.47 11.96
CA THR A 192 -1.14 11.49 13.41
C THR A 192 -0.40 10.21 13.81
N GLN A 193 0.70 10.33 14.55
CA GLN A 193 1.40 9.18 15.09
C GLN A 193 0.55 8.51 16.18
N ILE A 194 0.30 7.21 16.02
CA ILE A 194 -0.46 6.37 16.95
C ILE A 194 0.49 5.59 17.86
N TRP A 195 1.64 5.16 17.34
CA TRP A 195 2.66 4.43 18.09
C TRP A 195 4.09 4.72 17.57
N PRO A 196 5.12 4.74 18.43
CA PRO A 196 5.04 4.76 19.89
C PRO A 196 4.31 6.03 20.37
N PRO A 197 3.64 6.00 21.53
CA PRO A 197 3.06 7.21 22.10
C PRO A 197 4.16 8.26 22.28
N ALA A 198 3.82 9.55 22.10
CA ALA A 198 4.76 10.62 22.36
C ALA A 198 5.33 10.47 23.79
N PRO A 199 6.63 10.74 24.01
CA PRO A 199 7.18 10.73 25.36
C PRO A 199 6.37 11.71 26.22
N ALA A 200 5.90 11.21 27.37
CA ALA A 200 5.11 11.96 28.34
C ALA A 200 5.89 13.14 28.95
#